data_AF-A0A7L0ETZ6-F1
#
_entry.id   AF-A0A7L0ETZ6-F1
#
_cell.length_a   1.000
_cell.length_b   1.000
_cell.length_c   1.000
_cell.angle_alpha   90.00
_cell.angle_beta   90.00
_cell.angle_gamma   90.00
#
_symmetry.space_group_name_H-M   'P 1'
#
loop_
_entity.id
_entity.type
_entity.pdbx_description
1 polymer ?
#
loop_
_entity_poly.entity_id
_entity_poly.type
_entity_poly.pdbx_seq_one_letter_code
_entity_poly.pdbx_strand_id
1 'polypeptide(L)'
;LTEDEDIQRMLRGSLFRKIKSRGVPKERLFRLQEDGATVTFEGRFRGARSQQSFSVMHIEAVREGHRSEGLRKYGATFPERHCFTLVFKGKRKNLDLAARAEEDARHWVQGLAKLMGRLQAMSQSEKLDQYPFWIHGVLQRADRNKDNKMSFREVKSMLRMINIDMDDDYAYKLFKECDHSGDERLEGRELEEFCRRLLRRPELEELFGHYSGEDCVLSAEELRDFLRDQGEDASLGQARAIIRTYELNEKARQQDLMTLDGFMMYLLSAAGDILNQEHTKVHQDMSQPLCHYFISSSHNTYLTRNQIGGTSSTEAYVRWVGGPARMLHALVVPWFEGLIRRWCGGRALMAGCRCVELDCWEGSDGEPIVYHGHTLTSKILFRDVIESIRDYAFKRSPYPVILSLENHCGLEQQATMARHMKAILGDMLLTQPLEGQDPHELPSPEQLKGKVLVKGKKLPEPWHEPRVVTSLPDPEEEEEEEEEEEEEKLQEKSNRRVRGLPRGMVPGDRGVLAKDASQVALELSAVVVYCQAVPFPGLAHALRHPRPCEMSSFSERKARKLIKEAG
;
A
#
# COMPACT_ATOMS: atom_id res chain seq x y z
N LEU A 1 -20.93 -15.94 17.72
CA LEU A 1 -19.65 -16.36 17.10
C LEU A 1 -19.43 -17.86 17.25
N THR A 2 -19.66 -18.40 18.44
CA THR A 2 -19.59 -19.84 18.72
C THR A 2 -20.60 -20.69 17.93
N GLU A 3 -21.63 -20.09 17.34
CA GLU A 3 -22.59 -20.81 16.48
C GLU A 3 -22.25 -20.71 14.98
N ASP A 4 -21.27 -19.90 14.59
CA ASP A 4 -20.88 -19.77 13.19
C ASP A 4 -20.00 -20.96 12.76
N GLU A 5 -20.45 -21.69 11.75
CA GLU A 5 -19.79 -22.91 11.28
C GLU A 5 -18.34 -22.67 10.81
N ASP A 6 -18.07 -21.54 10.16
CA ASP A 6 -16.73 -21.18 9.69
C ASP A 6 -15.79 -20.96 10.88
N ILE A 7 -16.24 -20.22 11.89
CA ILE A 7 -15.47 -19.93 13.10
C ILE A 7 -15.25 -21.20 13.91
N GLN A 8 -16.25 -22.06 14.03
CA GLN A 8 -16.13 -23.37 14.68
C GLN A 8 -15.11 -24.26 13.99
N ARG A 9 -15.06 -24.25 12.66
CA ARG A 9 -14.04 -24.97 11.89
C ARG A 9 -12.64 -24.42 12.19
N MET A 10 -12.48 -23.10 12.25
CA MET A 10 -11.20 -22.46 12.59
C MET A 10 -10.74 -22.74 14.02
N LEU A 11 -11.66 -22.80 14.99
CA LEU A 11 -11.40 -23.13 16.40
C LEU A 11 -10.95 -24.59 16.57
N ARG A 12 -11.56 -25.53 15.85
CA ARG A 12 -11.08 -26.93 15.79
C ARG A 12 -9.68 -27.01 15.17
N GLY A 13 -9.47 -26.20 14.13
CA GLY A 13 -8.23 -26.07 13.39
C GLY A 13 -8.21 -26.92 12.12
N SER A 14 -7.44 -26.47 11.13
CA SER A 14 -7.31 -27.12 9.83
C SER A 14 -5.84 -27.26 9.43
N LEU A 15 -5.56 -28.29 8.62
CA LEU A 15 -4.21 -28.59 8.14
C LEU A 15 -3.94 -27.86 6.83
N PHE A 16 -2.90 -27.03 6.82
CA PHE A 16 -2.48 -26.30 5.63
C PHE A 16 -1.01 -26.51 5.32
N ARG A 17 -0.69 -26.54 4.02
CA ARG A 17 0.68 -26.51 3.52
C ARG A 17 1.07 -25.08 3.23
N LYS A 18 2.19 -24.64 3.81
CA LYS A 18 2.76 -23.33 3.53
C LYS A 18 3.55 -23.35 2.23
N ILE A 19 3.12 -22.59 1.24
CA ILE A 19 3.77 -22.49 -0.07
C ILE A 19 4.90 -21.45 -0.01
N LYS A 20 6.06 -21.78 -0.58
CA LYS A 20 7.28 -20.96 -0.57
C LYS A 20 8.10 -21.20 -1.83
N SER A 21 8.97 -20.25 -2.17
CA SER A 21 9.91 -20.37 -3.30
C SER A 21 10.98 -21.44 -3.12
N ARG A 22 11.29 -21.86 -1.88
CA ARG A 22 12.29 -22.89 -1.57
C ARG A 22 11.82 -23.82 -0.46
N GLY A 23 12.04 -25.11 -0.67
CA GLY A 23 11.76 -26.20 0.27
C GLY A 23 10.40 -26.87 0.07
N VAL A 24 10.31 -28.13 0.48
CA VAL A 24 9.07 -28.92 0.36
C VAL A 24 7.98 -28.31 1.27
N PRO A 25 6.77 -28.04 0.74
CA PRO A 25 5.64 -27.58 1.55
C PRO A 25 5.35 -28.59 2.66
N LYS A 26 5.49 -28.15 3.91
CA LYS A 26 5.15 -28.96 5.08
C LYS A 26 3.79 -28.56 5.59
N GLU A 27 3.01 -29.56 5.92
CA GLU A 27 1.71 -29.40 6.50
C GLU A 27 1.83 -28.97 7.97
N ARG A 28 0.95 -28.07 8.38
CA ARG A 28 0.91 -27.48 9.71
C ARG A 28 -0.55 -27.32 10.10
N LEU A 29 -0.85 -27.60 11.37
CA LEU A 29 -2.15 -27.31 11.94
C LEU A 29 -2.21 -25.82 12.26
N PHE A 30 -3.19 -25.12 11.69
CA PHE A 30 -3.54 -23.76 12.04
C PHE A 30 -4.82 -23.78 12.87
N ARG A 31 -4.86 -23.01 13.96
CA ARG A 31 -5.99 -22.97 14.88
C ARG A 31 -6.24 -21.54 15.36
N LEU A 32 -7.48 -21.09 15.21
CA LEU A 32 -7.98 -19.87 15.87
C LEU A 32 -8.12 -20.13 17.37
N GLN A 33 -7.67 -19.21 18.20
CA GLN A 33 -7.84 -19.29 19.64
C GLN A 33 -9.23 -18.78 20.04
N GLU A 34 -9.66 -19.11 21.27
CA GLU A 34 -10.96 -18.70 21.82
C GLU A 34 -11.13 -17.18 21.92
N ASP A 35 -10.00 -16.44 21.91
CA ASP A 35 -9.99 -14.97 21.83
C ASP A 35 -10.57 -14.42 20.52
N GLY A 36 -10.80 -15.26 19.50
CA GLY A 36 -11.33 -14.87 18.19
C GLY A 36 -10.40 -13.96 17.38
N ALA A 37 -9.18 -13.72 17.85
CA ALA A 37 -8.27 -12.71 17.31
C ALA A 37 -6.87 -13.28 17.02
N THR A 38 -6.50 -14.42 17.59
CA THR A 38 -5.18 -15.03 17.44
C THR A 38 -5.27 -16.35 16.69
N VAL A 39 -4.46 -16.49 15.65
CA VAL A 39 -4.25 -17.78 14.97
C VAL A 39 -2.88 -18.31 15.34
N THR A 40 -2.83 -19.54 15.83
CA THR A 40 -1.59 -20.26 16.15
C THR A 40 -1.33 -21.37 15.15
N PHE A 41 -0.06 -21.66 14.90
CA PHE A 41 0.35 -22.78 14.06
C PHE A 41 1.73 -23.30 14.45
N GLU A 42 1.96 -24.59 14.26
CA GLU A 42 3.24 -25.20 14.58
C GLU A 42 4.33 -24.82 13.56
N GLY A 43 5.50 -24.43 14.08
CA GLY A 43 6.70 -24.16 13.32
C GLY A 43 7.92 -24.92 13.83
N ARG A 44 9.03 -24.74 13.11
CA ARG A 44 10.36 -25.18 13.57
C ARG A 44 11.30 -23.99 13.57
N PHE A 45 11.95 -23.73 14.69
CA PHE A 45 13.02 -22.76 14.80
C PHE A 45 14.27 -23.49 15.30
N ARG A 46 15.36 -23.44 14.52
CA ARG A 46 16.62 -24.17 14.81
C ARG A 46 16.42 -25.67 15.16
N GLY A 47 15.49 -26.35 14.50
CA GLY A 47 15.24 -27.79 14.69
C GLY A 47 14.21 -28.13 15.77
N ALA A 48 13.94 -27.26 16.73
CA ALA A 48 12.93 -27.47 17.78
C ALA A 48 11.52 -27.06 17.31
N ARG A 49 10.48 -27.75 17.81
CA ARG A 49 9.08 -27.31 17.63
C ARG A 49 8.90 -25.96 18.31
N SER A 50 8.39 -24.99 17.57
CA SER A 50 8.13 -23.64 18.05
C SER A 50 6.74 -23.23 17.60
N GLN A 51 5.87 -22.90 18.53
CA GLN A 51 4.53 -22.40 18.24
C GLN A 51 4.65 -20.97 17.70
N GLN A 52 4.17 -20.74 16.49
CA GLN A 52 4.12 -19.43 15.87
C GLN A 52 2.68 -18.92 15.89
N SER A 53 2.50 -17.61 15.89
CA SER A 53 1.17 -17.01 15.88
C SER A 53 1.13 -15.73 15.05
N PHE A 54 -0.08 -15.31 14.72
CA PHE A 54 -0.38 -13.98 14.23
C PHE A 54 -1.77 -13.55 14.68
N SER A 55 -1.97 -12.24 14.79
CA SER A 55 -3.30 -11.69 15.02
C SER A 55 -4.04 -11.50 13.70
N VAL A 56 -5.35 -11.77 13.72
CA VAL A 56 -6.28 -11.42 12.64
C VAL A 56 -6.28 -9.91 12.37
N MET A 57 -6.02 -9.08 13.39
CA MET A 57 -5.89 -7.62 13.27
C MET A 57 -4.77 -7.18 12.31
N HIS A 58 -3.74 -8.02 12.18
CA HIS A 58 -2.59 -7.73 11.32
C HIS A 58 -2.82 -8.14 9.87
N ILE A 59 -3.94 -8.82 9.56
CA ILE A 59 -4.31 -9.20 8.20
C ILE A 59 -4.94 -7.97 7.54
N GLU A 60 -4.39 -7.60 6.39
CA GLU A 60 -4.92 -6.54 5.54
C GLU A 60 -5.99 -7.10 4.59
N ALA A 61 -5.75 -8.27 4.02
CA ALA A 61 -6.67 -8.93 3.10
C ALA A 61 -6.44 -10.45 3.06
N VAL A 62 -7.49 -11.18 2.69
CA VAL A 62 -7.41 -12.60 2.31
C VAL A 62 -7.68 -12.69 0.81
N ARG A 63 -6.79 -13.38 0.07
CA ARG A 63 -6.94 -13.60 -1.38
C ARG A 63 -7.16 -15.08 -1.65
N GLU A 64 -8.24 -15.42 -2.31
CA GLU A 64 -8.55 -16.80 -2.71
C GLU A 64 -7.83 -17.20 -3.99
N GLY A 65 -7.55 -18.48 -4.14
CA GLY A 65 -6.97 -19.04 -5.34
C GLY A 65 -5.50 -18.67 -5.54
N HIS A 66 -5.05 -18.70 -6.79
CA HIS A 66 -3.67 -18.36 -7.15
C HIS A 66 -3.51 -16.85 -7.40
N ARG A 67 -4.10 -16.02 -6.54
CA ARG A 67 -4.11 -14.56 -6.69
C ARG A 67 -2.88 -13.85 -6.11
N SER A 68 -1.93 -14.58 -5.52
CA SER A 68 -0.62 -14.04 -5.13
C SER A 68 0.46 -14.48 -6.12
N GLU A 69 1.51 -13.67 -6.27
CA GLU A 69 2.67 -14.06 -7.07
C GLU A 69 3.28 -15.40 -6.61
N GLY A 70 3.32 -15.64 -5.30
CA GLY A 70 3.85 -16.87 -4.72
C GLY A 70 3.04 -18.11 -5.11
N LEU A 71 1.72 -18.03 -5.11
CA LEU A 71 0.85 -19.14 -5.52
C LEU A 71 0.83 -19.33 -7.04
N ARG A 72 0.91 -18.28 -7.85
CA ARG A 72 1.06 -18.43 -9.32
C ARG A 72 2.32 -19.20 -9.69
N LYS A 73 3.45 -18.85 -9.04
CA LYS A 73 4.76 -19.44 -9.35
C LYS A 73 4.97 -20.83 -8.73
N TYR A 74 4.47 -21.06 -7.52
CA TYR A 74 4.83 -22.25 -6.73
C TYR A 74 3.62 -23.09 -6.28
N GLY A 75 2.40 -22.63 -6.54
CA GLY A 75 1.15 -23.28 -6.13
C GLY A 75 0.53 -24.19 -7.19
N ALA A 76 1.08 -24.27 -8.40
CA ALA A 76 0.49 -25.00 -9.54
C ALA A 76 0.19 -26.50 -9.27
N THR A 77 0.85 -27.10 -8.28
CA THR A 77 0.60 -28.50 -7.87
C THR A 77 -0.63 -28.68 -6.97
N PHE A 78 -1.28 -27.59 -6.56
CA PHE A 78 -2.47 -27.59 -5.73
C PHE A 78 -3.66 -27.04 -6.53
N PRO A 79 -4.87 -27.61 -6.37
CA PRO A 79 -6.06 -27.05 -7.00
C PRO A 79 -6.31 -25.62 -6.52
N GLU A 80 -6.67 -24.73 -7.44
CA GLU A 80 -6.83 -23.30 -7.14
C GLU A 80 -7.79 -23.07 -5.96
N ARG A 81 -8.92 -23.76 -5.93
CA ARG A 81 -9.94 -23.61 -4.87
C ARG A 81 -9.48 -24.05 -3.47
N HIS A 82 -8.36 -24.76 -3.38
CA HIS A 82 -7.76 -25.17 -2.12
C HIS A 82 -6.76 -24.13 -1.59
N CYS A 83 -6.41 -23.13 -2.40
CA CYS A 83 -5.34 -22.18 -2.12
C CYS A 83 -5.90 -20.83 -1.69
N PHE A 84 -5.20 -20.18 -0.76
CA PHE A 84 -5.47 -18.80 -0.38
C PHE A 84 -4.21 -18.15 0.21
N THR A 85 -4.18 -16.81 0.21
CA THR A 85 -3.08 -16.00 0.74
C THR A 85 -3.58 -15.06 1.82
N LEU A 86 -2.87 -15.04 2.96
CA LEU A 86 -3.03 -13.98 3.95
C LEU A 86 -2.04 -12.85 3.66
N VAL A 87 -2.57 -11.68 3.35
CA VAL A 87 -1.82 -10.45 3.14
C VAL A 87 -1.75 -9.71 4.47
N PHE A 88 -0.55 -9.48 4.99
CA PHE A 88 -0.36 -8.77 6.25
C PHE A 88 -0.07 -7.29 6.03
N LYS A 89 -0.50 -6.46 6.98
CA LYS A 89 -0.15 -5.04 7.09
C LYS A 89 1.36 -4.87 7.29
N GLY A 90 1.92 -3.77 6.77
CA GLY A 90 3.33 -3.40 6.93
C GLY A 90 4.32 -4.32 6.20
N LYS A 91 5.54 -4.46 6.74
CA LYS A 91 6.66 -5.18 6.07
C LYS A 91 6.56 -6.71 6.09
N ARG A 92 5.50 -7.28 6.68
CA ARG A 92 5.36 -8.72 6.82
C ARG A 92 5.03 -9.36 5.47
N LYS A 93 5.76 -10.44 5.13
CA LYS A 93 5.54 -11.20 3.89
C LYS A 93 4.18 -11.89 3.91
N ASN A 94 3.58 -12.03 2.72
CA ASN A 94 2.39 -12.84 2.50
C ASN A 94 2.58 -14.26 3.01
N LEU A 95 1.48 -14.86 3.47
CA LEU A 95 1.43 -16.27 3.85
C LEU A 95 0.52 -17.00 2.88
N ASP A 96 1.15 -17.70 1.93
CA ASP A 96 0.48 -18.55 0.95
C ASP A 96 0.23 -19.94 1.54
N LEU A 97 -1.02 -20.40 1.48
CA LEU A 97 -1.50 -21.64 2.09
C LEU A 97 -2.29 -22.47 1.08
N ALA A 98 -2.15 -23.78 1.18
CA ALA A 98 -2.96 -24.76 0.45
C ALA A 98 -3.60 -25.76 1.42
N ALA A 99 -4.91 -25.93 1.32
CA ALA A 99 -5.72 -26.85 2.09
C ALA A 99 -5.74 -28.27 1.49
N ARG A 100 -6.06 -29.27 2.32
CA ARG A 100 -6.33 -30.62 1.81
C ARG A 100 -7.67 -30.69 1.06
N ALA A 101 -8.70 -30.02 1.59
CA ALA A 101 -10.03 -29.95 1.01
C ALA A 101 -10.41 -28.51 0.66
N GLU A 102 -11.15 -28.32 -0.43
CA GLU A 102 -11.75 -27.03 -0.82
C GLU A 102 -12.57 -26.42 0.32
N GLU A 103 -13.32 -27.26 1.04
CA GLU A 103 -14.12 -26.82 2.19
C GLU A 103 -13.26 -26.13 3.26
N ASP A 104 -12.10 -26.68 3.61
CA ASP A 104 -11.24 -26.07 4.64
C ASP A 104 -10.72 -24.70 4.20
N ALA A 105 -10.37 -24.53 2.92
CA ALA A 105 -9.98 -23.23 2.39
C ALA A 105 -11.14 -22.24 2.43
N ARG A 106 -12.34 -22.66 1.99
CA ARG A 106 -13.55 -21.84 1.98
C ARG A 106 -13.91 -21.34 3.38
N HIS A 107 -14.02 -22.23 4.36
CA HIS A 107 -14.38 -21.86 5.74
C HIS A 107 -13.35 -20.90 6.35
N TRP A 108 -12.05 -21.09 6.07
CA TRP A 108 -11.03 -20.18 6.60
C TRP A 108 -11.05 -18.81 5.96
N VAL A 109 -11.28 -18.72 4.65
CA VAL A 109 -11.40 -17.44 3.96
C VAL A 109 -12.63 -16.67 4.47
N GLN A 110 -13.79 -17.34 4.52
CA GLN A 110 -15.05 -16.76 4.98
C GLN A 110 -14.97 -16.36 6.46
N GLY A 111 -14.44 -17.25 7.30
CA GLY A 111 -14.27 -17.00 8.73
C GLY A 111 -13.31 -15.84 9.02
N LEU A 112 -12.17 -15.76 8.34
CA LEU A 112 -11.25 -14.62 8.47
C LEU A 112 -11.88 -13.32 7.98
N ALA A 113 -12.60 -13.33 6.86
CA ALA A 113 -13.31 -12.14 6.36
C ALA A 113 -14.38 -11.65 7.35
N LYS A 114 -15.15 -12.56 7.95
CA LYS A 114 -16.12 -12.26 9.02
C LYS A 114 -15.45 -11.66 10.26
N LEU A 115 -14.36 -12.27 10.73
CA LEU A 115 -13.61 -11.75 11.88
C LEU A 115 -13.06 -10.35 11.61
N MET A 116 -12.44 -10.15 10.44
CA MET A 116 -11.94 -8.84 10.02
C MET A 116 -13.05 -7.79 9.94
N GLY A 117 -14.18 -8.13 9.32
CA GLY A 117 -15.34 -7.24 9.21
C GLY A 117 -15.93 -6.88 10.58
N ARG A 118 -16.06 -7.86 11.48
CA ARG A 118 -16.51 -7.61 12.86
C ARG A 118 -15.55 -6.69 13.61
N LEU A 119 -14.25 -6.96 13.55
CA LEU A 119 -13.24 -6.13 14.23
C LEU A 119 -13.25 -4.68 13.74
N GLN A 120 -13.58 -4.46 12.46
CA GLN A 120 -13.80 -3.13 11.90
C GLN A 120 -15.12 -2.50 12.36
N ALA A 121 -16.20 -3.29 12.49
CA ALA A 121 -17.54 -2.83 12.85
C ALA A 121 -17.78 -2.63 14.36
N MET A 122 -16.89 -3.14 15.23
CA MET A 122 -17.04 -3.00 16.68
C MET A 122 -17.08 -1.53 17.11
N SER A 123 -18.04 -1.21 17.99
CA SER A 123 -18.14 0.11 18.61
C SER A 123 -16.95 0.39 19.52
N GLN A 124 -16.74 1.67 19.82
CA GLN A 124 -15.64 2.14 20.66
C GLN A 124 -15.71 1.54 22.09
N SER A 125 -16.91 1.36 22.64
CA SER A 125 -17.14 0.70 23.94
C SER A 125 -16.90 -0.82 23.90
N GLU A 126 -17.35 -1.54 22.88
CA GLU A 126 -17.10 -2.99 22.75
C GLU A 126 -15.62 -3.32 22.56
N LYS A 127 -14.85 -2.42 21.91
CA LYS A 127 -13.39 -2.53 21.79
C LYS A 127 -12.70 -2.42 23.15
N LEU A 128 -13.25 -1.63 24.07
CA LEU A 128 -12.74 -1.44 25.43
C LEU A 128 -13.06 -2.63 26.34
N ASP A 129 -14.24 -3.23 26.25
CA ASP A 129 -14.59 -4.44 27.04
C ASP A 129 -13.73 -5.66 26.68
N GLN A 130 -13.26 -5.74 25.43
CA GLN A 130 -12.35 -6.81 24.98
C GLN A 130 -10.87 -6.51 25.32
N TYR A 131 -10.56 -5.27 25.72
CA TYR A 131 -9.19 -4.78 25.90
C TYR A 131 -8.43 -5.40 27.09
N PRO A 132 -9.02 -5.60 28.29
CA PRO A 132 -8.38 -6.32 29.37
C PRO A 132 -7.99 -7.75 28.97
N PHE A 133 -8.85 -8.42 28.20
CA PHE A 133 -8.59 -9.77 27.70
C PHE A 133 -7.45 -9.81 26.67
N TRP A 134 -7.35 -8.79 25.81
CA TRP A 134 -6.27 -8.64 24.86
C TRP A 134 -4.92 -8.31 25.51
N ILE A 135 -4.88 -7.36 26.46
CA ILE A 135 -3.66 -7.06 27.24
C ILE A 135 -3.20 -8.32 27.95
N HIS A 136 -4.09 -9.00 28.65
CA HIS A 136 -3.76 -10.23 29.35
C HIS A 136 -3.22 -11.30 28.39
N GLY A 137 -3.81 -11.45 27.20
CA GLY A 137 -3.30 -12.33 26.15
C GLY A 137 -1.97 -11.89 25.52
N VAL A 138 -1.68 -10.59 25.45
CA VAL A 138 -0.36 -10.07 25.04
C VAL A 138 0.70 -10.37 26.09
N LEU A 139 0.39 -10.10 27.37
CA LEU A 139 1.27 -10.35 28.51
C LEU A 139 1.61 -11.84 28.63
N GLN A 140 0.60 -12.72 28.59
CA GLN A 140 0.80 -14.17 28.60
C GLN A 140 1.63 -14.71 27.44
N ARG A 141 1.62 -14.05 26.27
CA ARG A 141 2.44 -14.46 25.12
C ARG A 141 3.85 -13.95 25.19
N ALA A 142 4.04 -12.81 25.85
CA ALA A 142 5.35 -12.22 26.04
C ALA A 142 6.12 -12.98 27.13
N ASP A 143 5.43 -13.45 28.16
CA ASP A 143 5.90 -14.41 29.16
C ASP A 143 6.19 -15.79 28.52
N ARG A 144 7.44 -16.04 28.13
CA ARG A 144 7.83 -17.26 27.39
C ARG A 144 8.11 -18.44 28.30
N ASN A 145 8.60 -18.16 29.49
CA ASN A 145 8.92 -19.11 30.54
C ASN A 145 7.69 -19.46 31.40
N LYS A 146 6.58 -18.73 31.25
CA LYS A 146 5.29 -18.95 31.96
C LYS A 146 5.44 -18.84 33.46
N ASP A 147 6.31 -17.97 33.93
CA ASP A 147 6.50 -17.76 35.37
C ASP A 147 5.72 -16.56 35.91
N ASN A 148 4.84 -15.97 35.08
CA ASN A 148 4.02 -14.80 35.39
C ASN A 148 4.85 -13.55 35.76
N LYS A 149 6.17 -13.56 35.46
CA LYS A 149 7.07 -12.43 35.63
C LYS A 149 7.66 -12.05 34.29
N MET A 150 7.80 -10.75 34.04
CA MET A 150 8.24 -10.24 32.74
C MET A 150 9.70 -9.78 32.81
N SER A 151 10.62 -10.56 32.22
CA SER A 151 12.00 -10.09 32.03
C SER A 151 12.06 -8.96 30.99
N PHE A 152 13.14 -8.16 30.98
CA PHE A 152 13.28 -7.09 29.98
C PHE A 152 13.22 -7.59 28.52
N ARG A 153 13.72 -8.81 28.26
CA ARG A 153 13.62 -9.43 26.92
C ARG A 153 12.17 -9.71 26.53
N GLU A 154 11.35 -10.07 27.49
CA GLU A 154 9.93 -10.36 27.30
C GLU A 154 9.14 -9.08 27.18
N VAL A 155 9.46 -8.04 27.95
CA VAL A 155 8.91 -6.68 27.76
C VAL A 155 9.25 -6.14 26.37
N LYS A 156 10.48 -6.30 25.89
CA LYS A 156 10.85 -5.93 24.51
C LYS A 156 10.08 -6.74 23.46
N SER A 157 9.83 -8.02 23.74
CA SER A 157 9.00 -8.87 22.88
C SER A 157 7.53 -8.45 22.90
N MET A 158 7.02 -8.04 24.07
CA MET A 158 5.70 -7.46 24.26
C MET A 158 5.57 -6.21 23.41
N LEU A 159 6.43 -5.20 23.62
CA LEU A 159 6.46 -3.95 22.87
C LEU A 159 6.44 -4.22 21.36
N ARG A 160 7.27 -5.13 20.85
CA ARG A 160 7.23 -5.52 19.42
C ARG A 160 5.93 -6.19 18.98
N MET A 161 5.33 -7.02 19.83
CA MET A 161 4.04 -7.67 19.53
C MET A 161 2.89 -6.67 19.47
N ILE A 162 2.98 -5.59 20.25
CA ILE A 162 2.03 -4.46 20.22
C ILE A 162 2.48 -3.32 19.29
N ASN A 163 3.46 -3.60 18.43
CA ASN A 163 4.00 -2.75 17.35
C ASN A 163 4.78 -1.50 17.77
N ILE A 164 5.39 -1.53 18.95
CA ILE A 164 5.93 -0.38 19.68
C ILE A 164 7.41 -0.30 19.43
N ASP A 165 7.80 0.71 18.67
CA ASP A 165 9.19 1.01 18.37
C ASP A 165 9.66 2.06 19.38
N MET A 166 10.23 1.56 20.46
CA MET A 166 10.82 2.34 21.54
C MET A 166 12.32 2.11 21.54
N ASP A 167 13.07 3.17 21.80
CA ASP A 167 14.50 3.08 22.02
C ASP A 167 14.81 2.09 23.16
N ASP A 168 15.78 1.21 22.94
CA ASP A 168 16.08 0.12 23.86
C ASP A 168 16.59 0.64 25.21
N ASP A 169 17.33 1.76 25.22
CA ASP A 169 17.87 2.35 26.44
C ASP A 169 16.77 3.05 27.24
N TYR A 170 15.86 3.75 26.57
CA TYR A 170 14.68 4.34 27.22
C TYR A 170 13.74 3.27 27.79
N ALA A 171 13.44 2.22 27.03
CA ALA A 171 12.62 1.09 27.49
C ALA A 171 13.24 0.42 28.73
N TYR A 172 14.57 0.27 28.73
CA TYR A 172 15.30 -0.33 29.85
C TYR A 172 15.29 0.57 31.08
N LYS A 173 15.44 1.89 30.91
CA LYS A 173 15.32 2.86 31.99
C LYS A 173 13.95 2.78 32.66
N LEU A 174 12.88 2.82 31.86
CA LEU A 174 11.51 2.72 32.36
C LEU A 174 11.25 1.37 33.07
N PHE A 175 11.79 0.28 32.53
CA PHE A 175 11.74 -1.04 33.16
C PHE A 175 12.38 -1.03 34.54
N LYS A 176 13.60 -0.49 34.67
CA LYS A 176 14.32 -0.42 35.96
C LYS A 176 13.65 0.50 36.97
N GLU A 177 12.98 1.57 36.53
CA GLU A 177 12.21 2.45 37.42
C GLU A 177 10.95 1.79 37.99
N CYS A 178 10.43 0.74 37.34
CA CYS A 178 9.24 -0.01 37.77
C CYS A 178 9.58 -1.31 38.52
N ASP A 179 10.80 -1.83 38.37
CA ASP A 179 11.35 -3.00 39.08
C ASP A 179 11.66 -2.62 40.55
N HIS A 180 10.61 -2.56 41.37
CA HIS A 180 10.68 -2.24 42.79
C HIS A 180 11.19 -3.43 43.63
N SER A 181 10.98 -4.65 43.14
CA SER A 181 11.42 -5.91 43.73
C SER A 181 12.93 -6.12 43.56
N GLY A 182 13.53 -5.51 42.53
CA GLY A 182 14.95 -5.62 42.22
C GLY A 182 15.35 -6.99 41.70
N ASP A 183 14.39 -7.80 41.25
CA ASP A 183 14.61 -9.18 40.77
C ASP A 183 14.86 -9.24 39.24
N GLU A 184 14.99 -8.07 38.61
CA GLU A 184 15.14 -7.87 37.17
C GLU A 184 13.94 -8.36 36.35
N ARG A 185 12.76 -8.39 36.97
CA ARG A 185 11.50 -8.78 36.34
C ARG A 185 10.39 -7.87 36.85
N LEU A 186 9.32 -7.76 36.07
CA LEU A 186 8.11 -7.04 36.48
C LEU A 186 6.99 -8.03 36.74
N GLU A 187 6.37 -7.94 37.92
CA GLU A 187 5.20 -8.75 38.26
C GLU A 187 4.06 -7.93 38.88
N GLY A 188 2.82 -8.36 38.65
CA GLY A 188 1.62 -7.75 39.21
C GLY A 188 1.60 -6.22 39.08
N ARG A 189 1.73 -5.52 40.22
CA ARG A 189 1.66 -4.05 40.31
C ARG A 189 2.80 -3.34 39.58
N GLU A 190 3.98 -3.94 39.49
CA GLU A 190 5.12 -3.35 38.78
C GLU A 190 4.91 -3.34 37.28
N LEU A 191 4.27 -4.39 36.77
CA LEU A 191 3.89 -4.49 35.36
C LEU A 191 2.74 -3.54 35.03
N GLU A 192 1.77 -3.38 35.94
CA GLU A 192 0.71 -2.36 35.82
C GLU A 192 1.29 -0.95 35.84
N GLU A 193 2.25 -0.66 36.73
CA GLU A 193 2.96 0.62 36.80
C GLU A 193 3.72 0.90 35.52
N PHE A 194 4.46 -0.09 35.02
CA PHE A 194 5.16 0.00 33.74
C PHE A 194 4.18 0.35 32.63
N CYS A 195 3.08 -0.39 32.48
CA CYS A 195 2.05 -0.11 31.49
C CYS A 195 1.40 1.27 31.68
N ARG A 196 1.17 1.73 32.91
CA ARG A 196 0.58 3.05 33.18
C ARG A 196 1.53 4.19 32.81
N ARG A 197 2.82 4.09 33.16
CA ARG A 197 3.82 5.10 32.78
C ARG A 197 4.03 5.16 31.29
N LEU A 198 4.06 4.00 30.67
CA LEU A 198 4.14 3.82 29.23
C LEU A 198 2.95 4.49 28.50
N LEU A 199 1.81 4.59 29.20
CA LEU A 199 0.57 5.17 28.71
C LEU A 199 0.35 6.63 29.09
N ARG A 200 1.21 7.16 29.96
CA ARG A 200 1.03 8.48 30.52
C ARG A 200 1.30 9.53 29.45
N ARG A 201 0.39 10.51 29.37
CA ARG A 201 0.48 11.65 28.44
C ARG A 201 0.46 12.93 29.27
N PRO A 202 1.59 13.33 29.90
CA PRO A 202 1.63 14.48 30.80
C PRO A 202 1.22 15.79 30.13
N GLU A 203 1.43 15.93 28.83
CA GLU A 203 0.97 17.07 28.05
C GLU A 203 -0.56 17.14 27.91
N LEU A 204 -1.24 15.97 27.88
CA LEU A 204 -2.70 15.92 27.86
C LEU A 204 -3.27 16.13 29.28
N GLU A 205 -2.56 15.67 30.31
CA GLU A 205 -2.88 15.97 31.71
C GLU A 205 -2.81 17.49 31.98
N GLU A 206 -1.75 18.15 31.48
CA GLU A 206 -1.59 19.61 31.60
C GLU A 206 -2.67 20.36 30.81
N LEU A 207 -2.95 19.94 29.58
CA LEU A 207 -4.03 20.52 28.77
C LEU A 207 -5.38 20.35 29.45
N PHE A 208 -5.72 19.15 29.93
CA PHE A 208 -6.95 18.89 30.66
C PHE A 208 -7.03 19.76 31.91
N GLY A 209 -5.94 19.81 32.69
CA GLY A 209 -5.81 20.64 33.89
C GLY A 209 -5.91 22.15 33.65
N HIS A 210 -5.66 22.61 32.42
CA HIS A 210 -5.86 24.01 32.06
C HIS A 210 -7.34 24.40 32.02
N TYR A 211 -8.21 23.46 31.65
CA TYR A 211 -9.65 23.68 31.50
C TYR A 211 -10.47 23.12 32.66
N SER A 212 -10.02 22.05 33.30
CA SER A 212 -10.66 21.50 34.50
C SER A 212 -10.28 22.32 35.72
N GLY A 213 -11.25 22.66 36.56
CA GLY A 213 -10.99 23.29 37.86
C GLY A 213 -10.27 22.36 38.85
N GLU A 214 -10.30 22.73 40.14
CA GLU A 214 -9.68 21.95 41.23
C GLU A 214 -10.29 20.56 41.43
N ASP A 215 -11.47 20.31 40.86
CA ASP A 215 -12.19 19.04 40.91
C ASP A 215 -11.70 18.00 39.88
N CYS A 216 -10.76 18.38 39.01
CA CYS A 216 -10.14 17.51 38.00
C CYS A 216 -11.17 16.79 37.10
N VAL A 217 -12.27 17.47 36.80
CA VAL A 217 -13.30 17.05 35.83
C VAL A 217 -13.66 18.23 34.93
N LEU A 218 -14.11 17.96 33.71
CA LEU A 218 -14.63 18.98 32.79
C LEU A 218 -16.15 18.95 32.81
N SER A 219 -16.76 20.05 33.19
CA SER A 219 -18.17 20.31 32.92
C SER A 219 -18.41 20.53 31.42
N ALA A 220 -19.67 20.41 30.99
CA ALA A 220 -20.05 20.77 29.61
C ALA A 220 -19.72 22.23 29.26
N GLU A 221 -19.64 23.13 30.23
CA GLU A 221 -19.27 24.54 30.03
C GLU A 221 -17.76 24.71 29.83
N GLU A 222 -16.94 24.01 30.60
CA GLU A 222 -15.48 24.02 30.45
C GLU A 222 -15.05 23.29 29.17
N LEU A 223 -15.69 22.17 28.81
CA LEU A 223 -15.44 21.50 27.53
C LEU A 223 -15.81 22.39 26.35
N ARG A 224 -16.91 23.15 26.45
CA ARG A 224 -17.29 24.14 25.43
C ARG A 224 -16.20 25.20 25.26
N ASP A 225 -15.60 25.65 26.34
CA ASP A 225 -14.53 26.64 26.29
C ASP A 225 -13.27 26.07 25.62
N PHE A 226 -12.91 24.82 25.89
CA PHE A 226 -11.90 24.09 25.13
C PHE A 226 -12.21 24.06 23.62
N LEU A 227 -13.43 23.68 23.22
CA LEU A 227 -13.84 23.61 21.81
C LEU A 227 -13.76 24.99 21.13
N ARG A 228 -14.16 26.06 21.84
CA ARG A 228 -14.09 27.42 21.34
C ARG A 228 -12.66 27.83 21.02
N ASP A 229 -11.72 27.50 21.88
CA ASP A 229 -10.30 27.84 21.68
C ASP A 229 -9.68 27.05 20.52
N GLN A 230 -10.22 25.86 20.20
CA GLN A 230 -9.83 25.09 19.01
C GLN A 230 -10.47 25.62 17.70
N GLY A 231 -11.43 26.54 17.78
CA GLY A 231 -12.20 27.01 16.62
C GLY A 231 -13.26 26.02 16.12
N GLU A 232 -13.66 25.08 16.98
CA GLU A 232 -14.68 24.06 16.70
C GLU A 232 -16.10 24.55 17.04
N ASP A 233 -17.13 23.74 16.77
CA ASP A 233 -18.50 24.02 17.22
C ASP A 233 -18.59 24.02 18.76
N ALA A 234 -18.52 25.21 19.33
CA ALA A 234 -18.59 25.48 20.76
C ALA A 234 -20.03 25.68 21.27
N SER A 235 -21.00 24.92 20.76
CA SER A 235 -22.34 24.88 21.33
C SER A 235 -22.40 24.00 22.58
N LEU A 236 -23.19 24.40 23.59
CA LEU A 236 -23.41 23.58 24.79
C LEU A 236 -24.05 22.21 24.45
N GLY A 237 -24.84 22.15 23.39
CA GLY A 237 -25.41 20.91 22.89
C GLY A 237 -24.33 19.95 22.40
N GLN A 238 -23.36 20.45 21.63
CA GLN A 238 -22.23 19.66 21.13
C GLN A 238 -21.33 19.18 22.26
N ALA A 239 -21.00 20.04 23.22
CA ALA A 239 -20.21 19.65 24.39
C ALA A 239 -20.87 18.49 25.16
N ARG A 240 -22.18 18.58 25.46
CA ARG A 240 -22.91 17.48 26.12
C ARG A 240 -22.95 16.21 25.27
N ALA A 241 -23.10 16.33 23.95
CA ALA A 241 -23.08 15.18 23.05
C ALA A 241 -21.73 14.46 23.08
N ILE A 242 -20.63 15.21 23.09
CA ILE A 242 -19.26 14.68 23.23
C ILE A 242 -19.13 13.94 24.57
N ILE A 243 -19.52 14.55 25.68
CA ILE A 243 -19.46 13.91 27.01
C ILE A 243 -20.26 12.60 27.02
N ARG A 244 -21.51 12.62 26.55
CA ARG A 244 -22.36 11.42 26.51
C ARG A 244 -21.81 10.31 25.63
N THR A 245 -21.01 10.66 24.63
CA THR A 245 -20.46 9.70 23.67
C THR A 245 -19.16 9.08 24.17
N TYR A 246 -18.27 9.88 24.76
CA TYR A 246 -16.90 9.46 25.05
C TYR A 246 -16.59 9.25 26.53
N GLU A 247 -17.44 9.72 27.45
CA GLU A 247 -17.22 9.50 28.89
C GLU A 247 -17.44 8.03 29.26
N LEU A 248 -16.45 7.46 29.95
CA LEU A 248 -16.43 6.06 30.38
C LEU A 248 -17.09 5.87 31.75
N ASN A 249 -17.02 6.88 32.62
CA ASN A 249 -17.62 6.82 33.95
C ASN A 249 -19.12 7.17 33.89
N GLU A 250 -19.97 6.17 34.11
CA GLU A 250 -21.43 6.31 34.10
C GLU A 250 -21.97 7.44 35.00
N LYS A 251 -21.37 7.64 36.18
CA LYS A 251 -21.80 8.69 37.11
C LYS A 251 -21.46 10.07 36.58
N ALA A 252 -20.24 10.25 36.08
CA ALA A 252 -19.80 11.51 35.47
C ALA A 252 -20.65 11.82 34.24
N ARG A 253 -20.88 10.82 33.38
CA ARG A 253 -21.71 10.93 32.17
C ARG A 253 -23.14 11.36 32.46
N GLN A 254 -23.78 10.81 33.50
CA GLN A 254 -25.13 11.20 33.92
C GLN A 254 -25.21 12.64 34.42
N GLN A 255 -24.10 13.19 34.90
CA GLN A 255 -23.99 14.57 35.39
C GLN A 255 -23.49 15.54 34.31
N ASP A 256 -23.35 15.10 33.05
CA ASP A 256 -22.72 15.85 31.95
C ASP A 256 -21.31 16.37 32.36
N LEU A 257 -20.54 15.52 33.05
CA LEU A 257 -19.13 15.72 33.41
C LEU A 257 -18.23 14.76 32.63
N MET A 258 -17.02 15.21 32.31
CA MET A 258 -16.01 14.45 31.59
C MET A 258 -14.72 14.32 32.41
N THR A 259 -14.26 13.08 32.57
CA THR A 259 -12.99 12.73 33.19
C THR A 259 -11.85 12.86 32.20
N LEU A 260 -10.60 12.83 32.68
CA LEU A 260 -9.42 12.78 31.80
C LEU A 260 -9.49 11.61 30.81
N ASP A 261 -9.97 10.45 31.26
CA ASP A 261 -10.15 9.29 30.39
C ASP A 261 -11.17 9.57 29.28
N GLY A 262 -12.31 10.16 29.60
CA GLY A 262 -13.31 10.59 28.61
C GLY A 262 -12.79 11.64 27.63
N PHE A 263 -11.97 12.59 28.12
CA PHE A 263 -11.36 13.62 27.30
C PHE A 263 -10.32 13.05 26.32
N MET A 264 -9.46 12.15 26.79
CA MET A 264 -8.54 11.41 25.91
C MET A 264 -9.30 10.58 24.88
N MET A 265 -10.41 9.95 25.28
CA MET A 265 -11.28 9.20 24.36
C MET A 265 -11.86 10.08 23.26
N TYR A 266 -12.24 11.32 23.59
CA TYR A 266 -12.69 12.31 22.63
C TYR A 266 -11.56 12.76 21.68
N LEU A 267 -10.41 13.18 22.20
CA LEU A 267 -9.28 13.67 21.38
C LEU A 267 -8.74 12.60 20.42
N LEU A 268 -8.87 11.32 20.78
CA LEU A 268 -8.46 10.18 19.96
C LEU A 268 -9.59 9.65 19.06
N SER A 269 -10.77 10.24 19.12
CA SER A 269 -11.91 9.88 18.28
C SER A 269 -11.86 10.59 16.92
N ALA A 270 -12.70 10.15 15.99
CA ALA A 270 -12.89 10.84 14.72
C ALA A 270 -13.43 12.29 14.88
N ALA A 271 -14.07 12.60 16.03
CA ALA A 271 -14.58 13.94 16.31
C ALA A 271 -13.49 14.90 16.82
N GLY A 272 -12.42 14.37 17.41
CA GLY A 272 -11.23 15.15 17.81
C GLY A 272 -10.10 15.09 16.79
N ASP A 273 -10.36 14.56 15.59
CA ASP A 273 -9.36 14.38 14.55
C ASP A 273 -9.02 15.73 13.91
N ILE A 274 -7.71 16.01 13.79
CA ILE A 274 -7.20 17.22 13.15
C ILE A 274 -7.61 17.33 11.67
N LEU A 275 -7.96 16.21 11.03
CA LEU A 275 -8.44 16.21 9.66
C LEU A 275 -9.96 16.32 9.62
N ASN A 276 -10.46 17.23 8.78
CA ASN A 276 -11.88 17.31 8.47
C ASN A 276 -12.37 15.96 7.91
N GLN A 277 -13.27 15.32 8.66
CA GLN A 277 -13.82 14.02 8.33
C GLN A 277 -14.63 14.03 7.03
N GLU A 278 -15.20 15.15 6.61
CA GLU A 278 -15.88 15.29 5.31
C GLU A 278 -14.90 15.06 4.14
N HIS A 279 -13.63 15.41 4.33
CA HIS A 279 -12.56 15.23 3.34
C HIS A 279 -11.98 13.79 3.31
N THR A 280 -12.49 12.89 4.15
CA THR A 280 -12.14 11.46 4.07
C THR A 280 -12.72 10.81 2.82
N LYS A 281 -13.85 11.33 2.32
CA LYS A 281 -14.49 10.95 1.06
C LYS A 281 -14.08 11.90 -0.06
N VAL A 282 -14.42 11.54 -1.29
CA VAL A 282 -14.23 12.39 -2.46
C VAL A 282 -15.17 13.59 -2.29
N HIS A 283 -14.58 14.78 -2.20
CA HIS A 283 -15.28 16.05 -1.99
C HIS A 283 -14.93 17.08 -3.08
N GLN A 284 -13.93 16.79 -3.91
CA GLN A 284 -13.58 17.60 -5.06
C GLN A 284 -14.65 17.48 -6.14
N ASP A 285 -14.84 18.54 -6.93
CA ASP A 285 -15.54 18.43 -8.20
C ASP A 285 -14.74 17.50 -9.11
N MET A 286 -15.34 16.39 -9.54
CA MET A 286 -14.72 15.38 -10.40
C MET A 286 -15.16 15.48 -11.87
N SER A 287 -15.87 16.56 -12.23
CA SER A 287 -16.42 16.82 -13.56
C SER A 287 -15.56 17.72 -14.46
N GLN A 288 -14.44 18.25 -13.96
CA GLN A 288 -13.50 19.03 -14.76
C GLN A 288 -12.68 18.13 -15.70
N PRO A 289 -12.07 18.67 -16.77
CA PRO A 289 -11.17 17.90 -17.64
C PRO A 289 -10.00 17.26 -16.87
N LEU A 290 -9.51 16.10 -17.34
CA LEU A 290 -8.47 15.33 -16.64
C LEU A 290 -7.19 16.13 -16.33
N CYS A 291 -6.83 17.11 -17.17
CA CYS A 291 -5.66 17.97 -16.98
C CYS A 291 -5.77 18.96 -15.80
N HIS A 292 -6.94 19.08 -15.17
CA HIS A 292 -7.15 19.96 -14.01
C HIS A 292 -6.81 19.29 -12.67
N TYR A 293 -6.41 18.01 -12.67
CA TYR A 293 -6.19 17.23 -11.46
C TYR A 293 -4.73 16.84 -11.27
N PHE A 294 -4.28 16.88 -10.02
CA PHE A 294 -3.06 16.16 -9.63
C PHE A 294 -3.34 14.65 -9.59
N ILE A 295 -2.69 13.89 -10.46
CA ILE A 295 -2.86 12.44 -10.56
C ILE A 295 -1.74 11.74 -9.80
N SER A 296 -2.12 10.91 -8.81
CA SER A 296 -1.17 10.08 -8.07
C SER A 296 -0.48 9.09 -9.02
N SER A 297 0.82 9.27 -9.23
CA SER A 297 1.60 8.58 -10.26
C SER A 297 2.79 7.82 -9.66
N SER A 298 3.16 6.68 -10.26
CA SER A 298 4.21 5.79 -9.78
C SER A 298 5.23 5.50 -10.89
N HIS A 299 6.49 5.83 -10.62
CA HIS A 299 7.63 5.62 -11.54
C HIS A 299 8.28 4.25 -11.33
N ASN A 300 8.69 3.58 -12.40
CA ASN A 300 9.23 2.21 -12.42
C ASN A 300 8.46 1.27 -11.48
N THR A 301 7.14 1.21 -11.68
CA THR A 301 6.20 0.63 -10.69
C THR A 301 6.52 -0.84 -10.37
N TYR A 302 7.09 -1.57 -11.33
CA TYR A 302 7.47 -2.97 -11.18
C TYR A 302 8.61 -3.20 -10.15
N LEU A 303 9.44 -2.20 -9.84
CA LEU A 303 10.58 -2.34 -8.95
C LEU A 303 10.20 -2.32 -7.47
N THR A 304 10.56 -3.38 -6.76
CA THR A 304 10.32 -3.50 -5.30
C THR A 304 11.49 -2.98 -4.46
N ARG A 305 12.64 -2.70 -5.07
CA ARG A 305 13.90 -2.30 -4.40
C ARG A 305 14.69 -1.35 -5.32
N ASN A 306 16.00 -1.30 -5.16
CA ASN A 306 16.93 -0.40 -5.84
C ASN A 306 16.87 -0.53 -7.38
N GLN A 307 17.15 0.55 -8.09
CA GLN A 307 17.10 0.63 -9.56
C GLN A 307 18.06 -0.35 -10.27
N ILE A 308 19.22 -0.66 -9.69
CA ILE A 308 20.31 -1.38 -10.38
C ILE A 308 20.22 -2.92 -10.26
N GLY A 309 19.62 -3.43 -9.17
CA GLY A 309 19.59 -4.88 -8.86
C GLY A 309 18.39 -5.30 -8.02
N GLY A 310 17.34 -4.47 -8.02
CA GLY A 310 16.10 -4.77 -7.33
C GLY A 310 15.31 -5.89 -8.01
N THR A 311 14.42 -6.53 -7.26
CA THR A 311 13.48 -7.50 -7.82
C THR A 311 12.29 -6.79 -8.43
N SER A 312 11.93 -7.16 -9.66
CA SER A 312 10.66 -6.79 -10.29
C SER A 312 9.57 -7.76 -9.86
N SER A 313 8.37 -7.24 -9.58
CA SER A 313 7.25 -8.06 -9.08
C SER A 313 5.91 -7.49 -9.51
N THR A 314 4.97 -8.36 -9.82
CA THR A 314 3.57 -7.99 -10.05
C THR A 314 2.90 -7.48 -8.78
N GLU A 315 3.36 -7.88 -7.58
CA GLU A 315 2.87 -7.33 -6.31
C GLU A 315 3.21 -5.85 -6.14
N ALA A 316 4.20 -5.32 -6.87
CA ALA A 316 4.54 -3.89 -6.82
C ALA A 316 3.42 -3.01 -7.41
N TYR A 317 2.66 -3.52 -8.39
CA TYR A 317 1.46 -2.89 -8.95
C TYR A 317 0.25 -2.96 -8.01
N VAL A 318 0.27 -3.90 -7.06
CA VAL A 318 -0.84 -4.16 -6.14
C VAL A 318 -0.64 -3.47 -4.80
N ARG A 319 0.54 -3.62 -4.19
CA ARG A 319 0.77 -3.32 -2.77
C ARG A 319 1.34 -1.94 -2.52
N TRP A 320 0.92 -1.39 -1.37
CA TRP A 320 1.67 -0.37 -0.65
C TRP A 320 2.92 -0.96 -0.02
N VAL A 321 4.09 -0.60 -0.53
CA VAL A 321 5.38 -0.91 0.10
C VAL A 321 6.00 0.41 0.56
N GLY A 322 5.37 1.02 1.57
CA GLY A 322 5.94 2.17 2.27
C GLY A 322 7.12 1.74 3.13
N GLY A 323 8.26 2.42 2.93
CA GLY A 323 9.33 2.48 3.92
C GLY A 323 8.83 3.16 5.20
N PRO A 324 9.56 3.05 6.32
CA PRO A 324 9.11 3.63 7.57
C PRO A 324 9.11 5.17 7.44
N ALA A 325 7.93 5.79 7.41
CA ALA A 325 7.81 7.05 8.12
C ALA A 325 8.14 6.72 9.59
N ARG A 326 9.01 7.51 10.21
CA ARG A 326 9.34 7.38 11.64
C ARG A 326 8.02 7.43 12.42
N MET A 327 7.51 6.26 12.79
CA MET A 327 6.27 6.08 13.51
C MET A 327 6.63 6.08 15.00
N LEU A 328 6.81 7.29 15.55
CA LEU A 328 6.49 7.49 16.96
C LEU A 328 4.97 7.36 17.04
N HIS A 329 4.48 6.16 17.32
CA HIS A 329 3.19 5.87 17.94
C HIS A 329 2.82 4.43 17.67
N ALA A 330 3.20 3.58 18.61
CA ALA A 330 2.36 2.47 18.98
C ALA A 330 2.64 2.33 20.45
N LEU A 331 1.69 2.75 21.27
CA LEU A 331 1.48 2.37 22.65
C LEU A 331 -0.01 2.64 22.80
N VAL A 332 -0.74 1.53 22.75
CA VAL A 332 -2.15 1.37 23.13
C VAL A 332 -3.22 1.55 22.03
N VAL A 333 -3.75 0.37 21.66
CA VAL A 333 -5.08 0.04 21.12
C VAL A 333 -5.30 0.38 19.62
N PRO A 334 -6.20 -0.32 18.89
CA PRO A 334 -6.46 -0.13 17.44
C PRO A 334 -7.05 1.21 16.98
N TRP A 335 -6.72 2.33 17.63
CA TRP A 335 -7.38 3.63 17.45
C TRP A 335 -6.91 4.47 16.25
N PHE A 336 -5.87 4.05 15.51
CA PHE A 336 -5.22 4.89 14.49
C PHE A 336 -5.30 4.38 13.04
N GLU A 337 -6.25 3.50 12.69
CA GLU A 337 -6.39 3.07 11.28
C GLU A 337 -6.88 4.18 10.33
N GLY A 338 -7.45 5.26 10.86
CA GLY A 338 -7.99 6.38 10.07
C GLY A 338 -6.94 7.41 9.64
N LEU A 339 -6.02 7.78 10.52
CA LEU A 339 -5.32 9.06 10.41
C LEU A 339 -3.98 9.02 9.67
N ILE A 340 -3.37 7.84 9.47
CA ILE A 340 -2.06 7.72 8.78
C ILE A 340 -2.16 6.72 7.63
N ARG A 341 -3.09 6.99 6.70
CA ARG A 341 -3.14 6.31 5.39
C ARG A 341 -2.80 7.23 4.22
N ARG A 342 -2.50 8.50 4.48
CA ARG A 342 -2.18 9.46 3.42
C ARG A 342 -0.86 10.12 3.75
N TRP A 343 0.03 10.14 2.77
CA TRP A 343 1.31 10.84 2.71
C TRP A 343 2.55 10.11 3.25
N CYS A 344 3.10 9.23 2.40
CA CYS A 344 4.39 9.44 1.73
C CYS A 344 4.82 8.16 0.99
N GLY A 345 5.26 8.31 -0.27
CA GLY A 345 5.92 7.28 -1.07
C GLY A 345 4.97 6.29 -1.73
N GLY A 346 4.55 6.58 -2.97
CA GLY A 346 3.70 5.69 -3.75
C GLY A 346 4.26 4.27 -3.89
N ARG A 347 3.32 3.32 -3.97
CA ARG A 347 3.26 2.09 -4.80
C ARG A 347 1.97 1.35 -4.41
N ALA A 348 1.20 0.69 -5.25
CA ALA A 348 0.54 1.26 -6.42
C ALA A 348 -1.00 1.20 -6.22
N LEU A 349 -1.77 0.39 -6.95
CA LEU A 349 -3.24 0.57 -7.09
C LEU A 349 -4.02 0.56 -5.76
N MET A 350 -3.67 -0.30 -4.79
CA MET A 350 -4.37 -0.34 -3.49
C MET A 350 -4.07 0.87 -2.59
N ALA A 351 -3.01 1.62 -2.88
CA ALA A 351 -2.71 2.91 -2.24
C ALA A 351 -3.44 4.09 -2.92
N GLY A 352 -4.23 3.82 -3.98
CA GLY A 352 -4.95 4.85 -4.73
C GLY A 352 -4.17 5.45 -5.89
N CYS A 353 -2.96 4.94 -6.21
CA CYS A 353 -2.21 5.37 -7.40
C CYS A 353 -3.04 5.14 -8.67
N ARG A 354 -3.06 6.13 -9.58
CA ARG A 354 -3.87 6.17 -10.81
C ARG A 354 -3.04 6.25 -12.09
N CYS A 355 -1.73 6.38 -12.01
CA CYS A 355 -0.83 6.26 -13.17
C CYS A 355 0.33 5.34 -12.82
N VAL A 356 0.51 4.27 -13.59
CA VAL A 356 1.56 3.27 -13.39
C VAL A 356 2.39 3.10 -14.65
N GLU A 357 3.69 2.93 -14.45
CA GLU A 357 4.69 2.80 -15.51
C GLU A 357 5.07 1.34 -15.77
N LEU A 358 5.23 1.01 -17.06
CA LEU A 358 5.62 -0.31 -17.55
C LEU A 358 6.72 -0.18 -18.62
N ASP A 359 7.95 -0.56 -18.26
CA ASP A 359 9.10 -0.62 -19.17
C ASP A 359 9.07 -1.96 -19.91
N CYS A 360 8.57 -1.93 -21.13
CA CYS A 360 8.25 -3.11 -21.93
C CYS A 360 9.42 -3.43 -22.87
N TRP A 361 9.89 -4.67 -22.80
CA TRP A 361 11.02 -5.16 -23.58
C TRP A 361 10.68 -6.50 -24.23
N GLU A 362 11.41 -6.85 -25.30
CA GLU A 362 11.25 -8.15 -25.94
C GLU A 362 11.58 -9.31 -24.99
N GLY A 363 10.68 -10.28 -24.94
CA GLY A 363 10.89 -11.55 -24.26
C GLY A 363 11.03 -12.73 -25.22
N SER A 364 11.30 -13.90 -24.65
CA SER A 364 11.34 -15.16 -25.41
C SER A 364 9.94 -15.63 -25.78
N ASP A 365 9.86 -16.51 -26.78
CA ASP A 365 8.60 -17.15 -27.21
C ASP A 365 7.49 -16.18 -27.64
N GLY A 366 7.87 -14.98 -28.08
CA GLY A 366 6.94 -13.92 -28.51
C GLY A 366 6.18 -13.23 -27.36
N GLU A 367 6.55 -13.50 -26.11
CA GLU A 367 5.90 -12.93 -24.93
C GLU A 367 6.66 -11.72 -24.37
N PRO A 368 6.07 -10.51 -24.37
CA PRO A 368 6.72 -9.30 -23.85
C PRO A 368 6.99 -9.39 -22.35
N ILE A 369 8.08 -8.78 -21.91
CA ILE A 369 8.50 -8.72 -20.51
C ILE A 369 8.59 -7.28 -20.01
N VAL A 370 8.54 -7.12 -18.68
CA VAL A 370 8.74 -5.85 -17.99
C VAL A 370 9.93 -5.96 -17.05
N TYR A 371 10.90 -5.07 -17.22
CA TYR A 371 12.08 -4.91 -16.35
C TYR A 371 12.81 -3.60 -16.67
N HIS A 372 13.76 -3.22 -15.82
CA HIS A 372 14.59 -2.05 -16.06
C HIS A 372 15.75 -2.42 -16.99
N GLY A 373 15.77 -1.86 -18.20
CA GLY A 373 16.75 -2.15 -19.25
C GLY A 373 18.19 -2.09 -18.75
N HIS A 374 19.09 -2.87 -19.37
CA HIS A 374 20.54 -2.82 -19.11
C HIS A 374 21.01 -3.03 -17.65
N THR A 375 20.10 -3.48 -16.76
CA THR A 375 20.39 -3.74 -15.34
C THR A 375 20.27 -5.22 -14.95
N LEU A 376 20.59 -5.53 -13.70
CA LEU A 376 20.48 -6.88 -13.11
C LEU A 376 19.11 -7.14 -12.47
N THR A 377 18.10 -6.36 -12.82
CA THR A 377 16.75 -6.52 -12.27
C THR A 377 16.09 -7.78 -12.80
N SER A 378 15.23 -8.41 -11.98
CA SER A 378 14.50 -9.59 -12.43
C SER A 378 13.43 -9.23 -13.45
N LYS A 379 13.04 -10.18 -14.30
CA LYS A 379 12.03 -9.99 -15.35
C LYS A 379 10.68 -10.53 -14.92
N ILE A 380 9.59 -9.86 -15.30
CA ILE A 380 8.21 -10.33 -15.14
C ILE A 380 7.49 -10.27 -16.48
N LEU A 381 6.50 -11.14 -16.72
CA LEU A 381 5.74 -11.14 -17.96
C LEU A 381 4.80 -9.93 -18.00
N PHE A 382 4.70 -9.26 -19.15
CA PHE A 382 3.75 -8.17 -19.38
C PHE A 382 2.31 -8.64 -19.13
N ARG A 383 1.96 -9.84 -19.64
CA ARG A 383 0.66 -10.50 -19.43
C ARG A 383 0.26 -10.55 -17.95
N ASP A 384 1.18 -10.99 -17.08
CA ASP A 384 0.93 -11.14 -15.63
C ASP A 384 0.74 -9.79 -14.92
N VAL A 385 1.37 -8.72 -15.44
CA VAL A 385 1.20 -7.34 -14.97
C VAL A 385 -0.19 -6.84 -15.32
N ILE A 386 -0.64 -7.02 -16.57
CA ILE A 386 -1.98 -6.62 -17.01
C ILE A 386 -3.08 -7.39 -16.25
N GLU A 387 -2.91 -8.69 -16.00
CA GLU A 387 -3.83 -9.47 -15.14
C GLU A 387 -3.91 -8.88 -13.72
N SER A 388 -2.77 -8.44 -13.18
CA SER A 388 -2.73 -7.80 -11.86
C SER A 388 -3.41 -6.42 -11.91
N ILE A 389 -3.28 -5.65 -12.98
CA ILE A 389 -3.99 -4.37 -13.12
C ILE A 389 -5.50 -4.60 -13.19
N ARG A 390 -5.97 -5.55 -14.01
CA ARG A 390 -7.39 -5.93 -14.10
C ARG A 390 -8.01 -6.19 -12.72
N ASP A 391 -7.33 -6.99 -11.89
CA ASP A 391 -7.85 -7.44 -10.61
C ASP A 391 -7.89 -6.36 -9.52
N TYR A 392 -7.13 -5.25 -9.67
CA TYR A 392 -6.93 -4.26 -8.60
C TYR A 392 -7.16 -2.81 -9.01
N ALA A 393 -7.26 -2.47 -10.30
CA ALA A 393 -7.37 -1.10 -10.81
C ALA A 393 -8.42 -0.27 -10.07
N PHE A 394 -9.61 -0.84 -9.87
CA PHE A 394 -10.76 -0.12 -9.31
C PHE A 394 -11.19 -0.57 -7.91
N LYS A 395 -10.38 -1.38 -7.21
CA LYS A 395 -10.74 -1.86 -5.87
C LYS A 395 -10.74 -0.78 -4.79
N ARG A 396 -9.85 0.21 -4.90
CA ARG A 396 -9.71 1.30 -3.93
C ARG A 396 -10.38 2.60 -4.39
N SER A 397 -10.41 2.85 -5.70
CA SER A 397 -10.91 4.07 -6.31
C SER A 397 -11.56 3.73 -7.65
N PRO A 398 -12.75 4.25 -7.95
CA PRO A 398 -13.43 4.00 -9.22
C PRO A 398 -12.87 4.84 -10.39
N TYR A 399 -12.06 5.86 -10.10
CA TYR A 399 -11.51 6.80 -11.09
C TYR A 399 -10.45 6.15 -11.99
N PRO A 400 -10.25 6.69 -13.22
CA PRO A 400 -9.46 6.06 -14.26
C PRO A 400 -8.02 5.74 -13.87
N VAL A 401 -7.46 4.72 -14.53
CA VAL A 401 -6.04 4.34 -14.41
C VAL A 401 -5.33 4.56 -15.74
N ILE A 402 -4.17 5.21 -15.72
CA ILE A 402 -3.32 5.43 -16.89
C ILE A 402 -2.14 4.45 -16.85
N LEU A 403 -1.92 3.74 -17.96
CA LEU A 403 -0.74 2.90 -18.18
C LEU A 403 0.26 3.69 -19.02
N SER A 404 1.35 4.14 -18.41
CA SER A 404 2.47 4.78 -19.10
C SER A 404 3.40 3.71 -19.64
N LEU A 405 3.38 3.49 -20.96
CA LEU A 405 4.22 2.49 -21.61
C LEU A 405 5.54 3.12 -22.08
N GLU A 406 6.65 2.63 -21.55
CA GLU A 406 7.98 2.83 -22.13
C GLU A 406 8.29 1.60 -22.97
N ASN A 407 8.30 1.75 -24.29
CA ASN A 407 8.21 0.62 -25.22
C ASN A 407 9.51 0.41 -26.00
N HIS A 408 10.16 -0.72 -25.74
CA HIS A 408 11.38 -1.20 -26.39
C HIS A 408 11.16 -2.52 -27.16
N CYS A 409 9.90 -2.88 -27.43
CA CYS A 409 9.55 -4.10 -28.16
C CYS A 409 9.53 -3.89 -29.68
N GLY A 410 9.89 -4.92 -30.46
CA GLY A 410 9.62 -4.96 -31.89
C GLY A 410 8.12 -5.04 -32.21
N LEU A 411 7.74 -4.73 -33.46
CA LEU A 411 6.34 -4.57 -33.90
C LEU A 411 5.46 -5.79 -33.58
N GLU A 412 5.98 -7.01 -33.73
CA GLU A 412 5.23 -8.25 -33.43
C GLU A 412 4.86 -8.34 -31.94
N GLN A 413 5.82 -8.07 -31.06
CA GLN A 413 5.58 -8.09 -29.61
C GLN A 413 4.75 -6.90 -29.15
N GLN A 414 4.82 -5.74 -29.81
CA GLN A 414 3.90 -4.62 -29.60
C GLN A 414 2.44 -5.01 -29.93
N ALA A 415 2.22 -5.71 -31.03
CA ALA A 415 0.89 -6.25 -31.36
C ALA A 415 0.43 -7.27 -30.30
N THR A 416 1.34 -8.07 -29.75
CA THR A 416 1.06 -8.96 -28.62
C THR A 416 0.71 -8.22 -27.34
N MET A 417 1.40 -7.11 -27.01
CA MET A 417 1.03 -6.24 -25.88
C MET A 417 -0.41 -5.71 -26.03
N ALA A 418 -0.76 -5.19 -27.22
CA ALA A 418 -2.11 -4.71 -27.50
C ALA A 418 -3.16 -5.82 -27.39
N ARG A 419 -2.85 -7.03 -27.88
CA ARG A 419 -3.72 -8.21 -27.76
C ARG A 419 -3.96 -8.60 -26.30
N HIS A 420 -2.91 -8.65 -25.49
CA HIS A 420 -3.01 -8.95 -24.06
C HIS A 420 -3.85 -7.90 -23.34
N MET A 421 -3.61 -6.60 -23.58
CA MET A 421 -4.43 -5.54 -22.98
C MET A 421 -5.90 -5.67 -23.35
N LYS A 422 -6.24 -5.85 -24.64
CA LYS A 422 -7.63 -6.02 -25.09
C LYS A 422 -8.29 -7.26 -24.50
N ALA A 423 -7.60 -8.40 -24.52
CA ALA A 423 -8.16 -9.67 -24.04
C ALA A 423 -8.35 -9.70 -22.52
N ILE A 424 -7.43 -9.11 -21.76
CA ILE A 424 -7.43 -9.19 -20.30
C ILE A 424 -8.29 -8.09 -19.67
N LEU A 425 -8.15 -6.85 -20.15
CA LEU A 425 -8.88 -5.70 -19.58
C LEU A 425 -10.30 -5.57 -20.15
N GLY A 426 -10.56 -6.08 -21.36
CA GLY A 426 -11.88 -6.04 -21.99
C GLY A 426 -12.47 -4.63 -21.97
N ASP A 427 -13.70 -4.50 -21.46
CA ASP A 427 -14.44 -3.24 -21.39
C ASP A 427 -13.81 -2.18 -20.47
N MET A 428 -12.87 -2.58 -19.60
CA MET A 428 -12.09 -1.64 -18.80
C MET A 428 -11.15 -0.82 -19.68
N LEU A 429 -10.61 -1.40 -20.75
CA LEU A 429 -9.68 -0.70 -21.64
C LEU A 429 -10.46 0.27 -22.53
N LEU A 430 -10.05 1.53 -22.53
CA LEU A 430 -10.60 2.53 -23.45
C LEU A 430 -9.88 2.41 -24.80
N THR A 431 -10.59 1.99 -25.83
CA THR A 431 -10.05 1.80 -27.20
C THR A 431 -10.60 2.78 -28.23
N GLN A 432 -11.57 3.61 -27.83
CA GLN A 432 -12.21 4.61 -28.69
C GLN A 432 -12.66 5.80 -27.82
N PRO A 433 -12.82 7.00 -28.42
CA PRO A 433 -13.40 8.15 -27.72
C PRO A 433 -14.77 7.82 -27.12
N LEU A 434 -15.14 8.56 -26.08
CA LEU A 434 -16.44 8.39 -25.42
C LEU A 434 -17.55 8.86 -26.37
N GLU A 435 -18.69 8.18 -26.34
CA GLU A 435 -19.82 8.49 -27.21
C GLU A 435 -20.34 9.92 -26.94
N GLY A 436 -20.50 10.71 -27.99
CA GLY A 436 -20.97 12.10 -27.89
C GLY A 436 -19.95 13.09 -27.29
N GLN A 437 -18.70 12.68 -27.08
CA GLN A 437 -17.60 13.57 -26.67
C GLN A 437 -16.74 13.96 -27.87
N ASP A 438 -16.16 15.17 -27.81
CA ASP A 438 -15.13 15.58 -28.77
C ASP A 438 -13.86 14.73 -28.55
N PRO A 439 -13.37 13.99 -29.57
CA PRO A 439 -12.13 13.22 -29.48
C PRO A 439 -10.88 14.04 -29.14
N HIS A 440 -10.93 15.37 -29.29
CA HIS A 440 -9.81 16.26 -29.04
C HIS A 440 -9.82 16.88 -27.62
N GLU A 441 -10.91 16.77 -26.89
CA GLU A 441 -11.01 17.24 -25.50
C GLU A 441 -10.74 16.12 -24.50
N LEU A 442 -10.13 16.47 -23.37
CA LEU A 442 -9.91 15.52 -22.28
C LEU A 442 -11.19 15.35 -21.46
N PRO A 443 -11.75 14.13 -21.36
CA PRO A 443 -12.91 13.90 -20.51
C PRO A 443 -12.57 14.08 -19.02
N SER A 444 -13.60 14.22 -18.21
CA SER A 444 -13.46 14.28 -16.77
C SER A 444 -13.17 12.90 -16.13
N PRO A 445 -12.54 12.87 -14.94
CA PRO A 445 -12.42 11.64 -14.17
C PRO A 445 -13.76 10.94 -13.92
N GLU A 446 -14.85 11.69 -13.73
CA GLU A 446 -16.19 11.16 -13.54
C GLU A 446 -16.67 10.35 -14.75
N GLN A 447 -16.50 10.87 -15.96
CA GLN A 447 -16.86 10.21 -17.21
C GLN A 447 -16.00 8.97 -17.50
N LEU A 448 -14.77 8.95 -17.00
CA LEU A 448 -13.79 7.88 -17.20
C LEU A 448 -13.77 6.84 -16.06
N LYS A 449 -14.78 6.83 -15.18
CA LYS A 449 -14.87 5.83 -14.11
C LYS A 449 -14.82 4.40 -14.67
N GLY A 450 -14.00 3.56 -14.05
CA GLY A 450 -13.80 2.17 -14.46
C GLY A 450 -13.00 1.99 -15.75
N LYS A 451 -12.41 3.06 -16.31
CA LYS A 451 -11.63 3.00 -17.54
C LYS A 451 -10.12 3.01 -17.32
N VAL A 452 -9.42 2.21 -18.11
CA VAL A 452 -7.97 2.12 -18.20
C VAL A 452 -7.55 2.77 -19.53
N LEU A 453 -6.68 3.77 -19.44
CA LEU A 453 -6.15 4.52 -20.58
C LEU A 453 -4.71 4.09 -20.83
N VAL A 454 -4.30 4.07 -22.10
CA VAL A 454 -2.91 3.80 -22.50
C VAL A 454 -2.27 5.10 -22.94
N LYS A 455 -1.16 5.44 -22.28
CA LYS A 455 -0.26 6.50 -22.72
C LYS A 455 0.86 5.88 -23.56
N GLY A 456 0.99 6.34 -24.79
CA GLY A 456 2.00 5.85 -25.74
C GLY A 456 2.01 6.64 -27.05
N LYS A 457 2.88 6.23 -27.98
CA LYS A 457 2.96 6.80 -29.33
C LYS A 457 1.70 6.43 -30.14
N LYS A 458 1.24 7.35 -31.00
CA LYS A 458 0.07 7.16 -31.88
C LYS A 458 0.44 7.48 -33.33
N LEU A 459 0.02 6.63 -34.27
CA LEU A 459 0.18 6.86 -35.70
C LEU A 459 -0.71 8.02 -36.16
N PRO A 460 -0.25 8.84 -37.13
CA PRO A 460 -1.08 9.87 -37.75
C PRO A 460 -2.32 9.26 -38.41
N GLU A 461 -3.47 9.92 -38.30
CA GLU A 461 -4.65 9.48 -39.04
C GLU A 461 -4.49 9.69 -40.56
N PRO A 462 -5.00 8.78 -41.40
CA PRO A 462 -4.75 8.79 -42.85
C PRO A 462 -5.38 9.95 -43.65
N TRP A 463 -5.96 10.98 -43.02
CA TRP A 463 -6.67 12.07 -43.70
C TRP A 463 -6.24 13.48 -43.25
N HIS A 464 -4.94 13.76 -43.22
CA HIS A 464 -4.42 15.12 -43.35
C HIS A 464 -3.17 15.13 -44.24
N GLU A 465 -3.08 16.12 -45.13
CA GLU A 465 -2.03 16.30 -46.14
C GLU A 465 -0.59 16.12 -45.60
N PRO A 466 0.38 15.73 -46.45
CA PRO A 466 1.74 15.46 -46.01
C PRO A 466 2.36 16.75 -45.43
N ARG A 467 2.49 16.80 -44.11
CA ARG A 467 3.35 17.78 -43.46
C ARG A 467 4.78 17.45 -43.85
N VAL A 468 5.49 18.40 -44.45
CA VAL A 468 6.92 18.31 -44.69
C VAL A 468 7.62 18.16 -43.35
N VAL A 469 7.91 16.91 -42.96
CA VAL A 469 8.89 16.61 -41.92
C VAL A 469 10.23 16.89 -42.56
N THR A 470 10.79 18.06 -42.31
CA THR A 470 12.23 18.26 -42.50
C THR A 470 12.92 17.36 -41.49
N SER A 471 13.45 16.24 -41.96
CA SER A 471 14.37 15.37 -41.22
C SER A 471 15.69 16.11 -41.02
N LEU A 472 15.69 17.04 -40.07
CA LEU A 472 16.89 17.53 -39.41
C LEU A 472 16.95 16.76 -38.07
N PRO A 473 18.12 16.24 -37.65
CA PRO A 473 18.29 15.68 -36.32
C PRO A 473 17.90 16.77 -35.30
N ASP A 474 17.01 16.43 -34.39
CA ASP A 474 16.57 17.32 -33.34
C ASP A 474 17.63 17.30 -32.23
N PRO A 475 18.20 18.45 -31.82
CA PRO A 475 19.13 18.49 -30.69
C PRO A 475 18.52 17.90 -29.39
N GLU A 476 17.19 17.75 -29.31
CA GLU A 476 16.52 17.08 -28.18
C GLU A 476 16.63 15.54 -28.20
N GLU A 477 16.66 14.89 -29.38
CA GLU A 477 16.93 13.44 -29.47
C GLU A 477 18.42 13.16 -29.20
N GLU A 478 19.31 14.07 -29.62
CA GLU A 478 20.73 14.01 -29.30
C GLU A 478 20.99 14.20 -27.78
N GLU A 479 20.27 15.10 -27.11
CA GLU A 479 20.40 15.29 -25.64
C GLU A 479 19.86 14.09 -24.83
N GLU A 480 18.79 13.41 -25.27
CA GLU A 480 18.28 12.19 -24.63
C GLU A 480 19.24 11.00 -24.83
N GLU A 481 19.79 10.82 -26.03
CA GLU A 481 20.84 9.84 -26.31
C GLU A 481 22.14 10.15 -25.52
N GLU A 482 22.52 11.43 -25.37
CA GLU A 482 23.67 11.85 -24.56
C GLU A 482 23.48 11.59 -23.05
N GLU A 483 22.26 11.79 -22.51
CA GLU A 483 21.94 11.47 -21.11
C GLU A 483 21.92 9.94 -20.87
N GLU A 484 21.37 9.15 -21.80
CA GLU A 484 21.46 7.67 -21.76
C GLU A 484 22.93 7.20 -21.83
N GLU A 485 23.75 7.79 -22.70
CA GLU A 485 25.18 7.51 -22.76
C GLU A 485 25.95 7.93 -21.49
N GLU A 486 25.59 9.05 -20.86
CA GLU A 486 26.19 9.47 -19.59
C GLU A 486 25.82 8.52 -18.44
N GLU A 487 24.56 8.09 -18.35
CA GLU A 487 24.12 7.08 -17.39
C GLU A 487 24.82 5.73 -17.62
N GLU A 488 24.94 5.28 -18.88
CA GLU A 488 25.73 4.08 -19.22
C GLU A 488 27.21 4.23 -18.82
N LYS A 489 27.84 5.38 -19.10
CA LYS A 489 29.25 5.65 -18.74
C LYS A 489 29.47 5.73 -17.22
N LEU A 490 28.51 6.24 -16.46
CA LEU A 490 28.53 6.25 -14.99
C LEU A 490 28.39 4.83 -14.42
N GLN A 491 27.57 3.98 -15.05
CA GLN A 491 27.39 2.58 -14.67
C GLN A 491 28.60 1.71 -15.04
N GLU A 492 29.23 1.92 -16.19
CA GLU A 492 30.45 1.20 -16.61
C GLU A 492 31.65 1.48 -15.69
N LYS A 493 31.78 2.73 -15.21
CA LYS A 493 32.78 3.12 -14.21
C LYS A 493 32.55 2.44 -12.85
N SER A 494 31.30 2.12 -12.51
CA SER A 494 30.96 1.38 -11.30
C SER A 494 31.28 -0.12 -11.43
N ASN A 495 31.08 -0.71 -12.62
CA ASN A 495 31.34 -2.12 -12.92
C ASN A 495 32.84 -2.45 -13.09
N ARG A 496 33.67 -1.48 -13.50
CA ARG A 496 35.14 -1.67 -13.59
C ARG A 496 35.85 -1.95 -12.25
N ARG A 497 35.17 -1.82 -11.11
CA ARG A 497 35.73 -2.19 -9.79
C ARG A 497 35.57 -3.68 -9.45
N VAL A 498 34.87 -4.48 -10.25
CA VAL A 498 34.71 -5.93 -10.03
C VAL A 498 35.08 -6.72 -11.28
N ARG A 499 36.29 -7.29 -11.24
CA ARG A 499 36.85 -8.38 -12.09
C ARG A 499 37.30 -8.02 -13.51
N GLY A 500 38.57 -8.33 -13.77
CA GLY A 500 39.19 -8.36 -15.09
C GLY A 500 39.15 -9.74 -15.77
N LEU A 501 39.57 -9.70 -17.05
CA LEU A 501 39.83 -10.75 -18.06
C LEU A 501 38.78 -10.91 -19.19
N PRO A 502 39.21 -11.30 -20.42
CA PRO A 502 38.98 -10.47 -21.61
C PRO A 502 37.96 -11.00 -22.63
N ARG A 503 37.65 -10.06 -23.55
CA ARG A 503 36.73 -10.06 -24.70
C ARG A 503 36.88 -11.23 -25.68
N GLY A 504 35.73 -11.58 -26.26
CA GLY A 504 35.63 -12.14 -27.61
C GLY A 504 34.18 -12.20 -28.08
N MET A 505 33.68 -11.16 -28.76
CA MET A 505 32.55 -11.25 -29.70
C MET A 505 32.49 -10.01 -30.60
N VAL A 506 32.24 -10.26 -31.89
CA VAL A 506 32.40 -9.36 -33.04
C VAL A 506 31.23 -8.36 -33.14
N PRO A 507 31.46 -7.07 -33.46
CA PRO A 507 30.40 -6.11 -33.69
C PRO A 507 29.90 -6.18 -35.14
N GLY A 508 28.68 -6.66 -35.35
CA GLY A 508 28.07 -6.76 -36.69
C GLY A 508 26.55 -6.61 -36.74
N ASP A 509 25.81 -6.98 -35.69
CA ASP A 509 24.33 -7.07 -35.75
C ASP A 509 23.53 -5.98 -35.00
N ARG A 510 24.18 -5.01 -34.35
CA ARG A 510 23.44 -3.99 -33.55
C ARG A 510 22.67 -2.94 -34.37
N GLY A 511 23.02 -2.75 -35.63
CA GLY A 511 22.47 -1.65 -36.45
C GLY A 511 21.07 -1.90 -37.03
N VAL A 512 20.59 -3.14 -37.06
CA VAL A 512 19.31 -3.48 -37.71
C VAL A 512 18.15 -3.57 -36.71
N LEU A 513 18.41 -3.98 -35.46
CA LEU A 513 17.38 -4.11 -34.42
C LEU A 513 16.93 -2.76 -33.81
N ALA A 514 17.80 -1.74 -33.80
CA ALA A 514 17.47 -0.45 -33.19
C ALA A 514 16.49 0.40 -34.02
N LYS A 515 16.43 0.22 -35.35
CA LYS A 515 15.54 1.01 -36.22
C LYS A 515 14.06 0.63 -36.08
N ASP A 516 13.76 -0.63 -35.81
CA ASP A 516 12.37 -1.12 -35.70
C ASP A 516 11.71 -0.76 -34.36
N ALA A 517 12.50 -0.51 -33.30
CA ALA A 517 11.99 -0.05 -31.99
C ALA A 517 11.42 1.38 -32.03
N SER A 518 11.80 2.19 -33.03
CA SER A 518 11.28 3.57 -33.19
C SER A 518 9.85 3.60 -33.74
N GLN A 519 9.39 2.52 -34.37
CA GLN A 519 8.07 2.43 -35.00
C GLN A 519 7.02 1.83 -34.05
N VAL A 520 5.80 2.36 -34.10
CA VAL A 520 4.66 1.88 -33.30
C VAL A 520 3.76 0.98 -34.16
N ALA A 521 3.42 -0.20 -33.64
CA ALA A 521 2.49 -1.13 -34.29
C ALA A 521 1.08 -0.53 -34.35
N LEU A 522 0.35 -0.83 -35.44
CA LEU A 522 -1.01 -0.33 -35.65
C LEU A 522 -1.93 -0.70 -34.47
N GLU A 523 -1.81 -1.92 -33.97
CA GLU A 523 -2.61 -2.45 -32.87
C GLU A 523 -2.35 -1.73 -31.55
N LEU A 524 -1.10 -1.34 -31.30
CA LEU A 524 -0.69 -0.61 -30.09
C LEU A 524 -1.06 0.87 -30.19
N SER A 525 -0.89 1.47 -31.38
CA SER A 525 -1.39 2.82 -31.66
C SER A 525 -2.91 2.92 -31.47
N ALA A 526 -3.66 1.89 -31.86
CA ALA A 526 -5.13 1.89 -31.77
C ALA A 526 -5.68 1.85 -30.33
N VAL A 527 -4.86 1.55 -29.32
CA VAL A 527 -5.28 1.62 -27.91
C VAL A 527 -4.94 2.97 -27.24
N VAL A 528 -4.23 3.86 -27.96
CA VAL A 528 -3.92 5.22 -27.49
C VAL A 528 -5.02 6.17 -27.96
N VAL A 529 -5.90 6.56 -27.03
CA VAL A 529 -7.05 7.44 -27.32
C VAL A 529 -6.74 8.88 -26.94
N TYR A 530 -6.80 9.20 -25.63
CA TYR A 530 -6.66 10.55 -25.08
C TYR A 530 -5.26 10.88 -24.52
N CYS A 531 -4.36 9.90 -24.44
CA CYS A 531 -3.05 10.05 -23.81
C CYS A 531 -1.91 9.87 -24.81
N GLN A 532 -1.90 10.68 -25.87
CA GLN A 532 -0.91 10.57 -26.92
C GLN A 532 0.44 11.15 -26.47
N ALA A 533 1.47 10.32 -26.40
CA ALA A 533 2.82 10.77 -26.10
C ALA A 533 3.44 11.46 -27.33
N VAL A 534 3.88 12.71 -27.17
CA VAL A 534 4.56 13.48 -28.21
C VAL A 534 5.81 14.19 -27.66
N PRO A 535 6.83 14.43 -28.50
CA PRO A 535 7.92 15.36 -28.18
C PRO A 535 7.35 16.72 -27.80
N PHE A 536 7.97 17.38 -26.83
CA PHE A 536 7.46 18.66 -26.33
C PHE A 536 7.77 19.78 -27.34
N PRO A 537 6.77 20.44 -27.94
CA PRO A 537 7.03 21.41 -29.01
C PRO A 537 7.48 22.79 -28.50
N GLY A 538 7.82 22.90 -27.21
CA GLY A 538 8.09 24.16 -26.53
C GLY A 538 6.82 24.84 -25.99
N LEU A 539 6.98 25.57 -24.88
CA LEU A 539 5.87 26.18 -24.14
C LEU A 539 5.07 27.18 -25.00
N ALA A 540 5.76 28.00 -25.79
CA ALA A 540 5.12 28.99 -26.66
C ALA A 540 4.27 28.37 -27.77
N HIS A 541 4.69 27.23 -28.34
CA HIS A 541 3.91 26.52 -29.33
C HIS A 541 2.69 25.84 -28.68
N ALA A 542 2.91 25.12 -27.57
CA ALA A 542 1.86 24.44 -26.83
C ALA A 542 0.73 25.39 -26.37
N LEU A 543 1.08 26.60 -25.92
CA LEU A 543 0.09 27.62 -25.52
C LEU A 543 -0.69 28.22 -26.70
N ARG A 544 -0.04 28.38 -27.87
CA ARG A 544 -0.72 28.92 -29.05
C ARG A 544 -1.61 27.87 -29.73
N HIS A 545 -1.26 26.60 -29.65
CA HIS A 545 -1.88 25.50 -30.39
C HIS A 545 -2.24 24.38 -29.39
N PRO A 546 -3.20 24.62 -28.48
CA PRO A 546 -3.53 23.67 -27.44
C PRO A 546 -4.08 22.37 -28.04
N ARG A 547 -3.46 21.25 -27.67
CA ARG A 547 -3.88 19.91 -28.05
C ARG A 547 -3.99 19.06 -26.78
N PRO A 548 -5.15 19.09 -26.10
CA PRO A 548 -5.30 18.51 -24.75
C PRO A 548 -4.94 17.02 -24.65
N CYS A 549 -5.12 16.27 -25.73
CA CYS A 549 -4.82 14.84 -25.77
C CYS A 549 -3.34 14.52 -26.06
N GLU A 550 -2.53 15.51 -26.44
CA GLU A 550 -1.09 15.38 -26.63
C GLU A 550 -0.37 15.71 -25.31
N MET A 551 0.47 14.79 -24.85
CA MET A 551 1.19 14.91 -23.57
C MET A 551 2.68 14.61 -23.73
N SER A 552 3.48 15.33 -22.96
CA SER A 552 4.93 15.18 -22.91
C SER A 552 5.37 14.74 -21.52
N SER A 553 6.45 13.94 -21.46
CA SER A 553 7.05 13.47 -20.20
C SER A 553 8.41 14.13 -20.04
N PHE A 554 8.76 14.51 -18.83
CA PHE A 554 10.01 15.20 -18.56
C PHE A 554 10.75 14.51 -17.42
N SER A 555 12.06 14.37 -17.57
CA SER A 555 12.93 14.12 -16.44
C SER A 555 12.85 15.27 -15.44
N GLU A 556 13.18 15.01 -14.17
CA GLU A 556 13.18 16.06 -13.14
C GLU A 556 14.08 17.24 -13.55
N ARG A 557 15.22 16.96 -14.20
CA ARG A 557 16.15 17.97 -14.70
C ARG A 557 15.52 18.83 -15.80
N LYS A 558 14.90 18.22 -16.81
CA LYS A 558 14.24 18.93 -17.92
C LYS A 558 13.05 19.77 -17.40
N ALA A 559 12.24 19.20 -16.51
CA ALA A 559 11.15 19.93 -15.86
C ALA A 559 11.65 21.16 -15.07
N ARG A 560 12.73 21.02 -14.28
CA ARG A 560 13.35 22.13 -13.54
C ARG A 560 13.90 23.22 -14.48
N LYS A 561 14.45 22.85 -15.63
CA LYS A 561 14.92 23.79 -16.66
C LYS A 561 13.75 24.60 -17.22
N LEU A 562 12.69 23.92 -17.66
CA LEU A 562 11.48 24.56 -18.20
C LEU A 562 10.78 25.49 -17.20
N ILE A 563 10.70 25.09 -15.92
CA ILE A 563 10.14 25.94 -14.86
C ILE A 563 10.94 27.25 -14.73
N LYS A 564 12.27 27.19 -14.76
CA LYS A 564 13.12 28.39 -14.69
C LYS A 564 13.00 29.28 -15.93
N GLU A 565 12.82 28.68 -17.10
CA GLU A 565 12.66 29.41 -18.36
C GLU A 565 11.29 30.10 -18.46
N ALA A 566 10.27 29.55 -17.80
CA ALA A 566 8.91 30.09 -17.79
C ALA A 566 8.72 31.33 -16.88
N GLY A 567 9.69 31.63 -16.01
CA GLY A 567 9.66 32.76 -15.06
C GLY A 567 9.37 32.31 -13.64
#